data_AF-A0A528A6K7-F1
#
_entry.id   AF-A0A528A6K7-F1
#
_cell.length_a   1.000
_cell.length_b   1.000
_cell.length_c   1.000
_cell.angle_alpha   90.00
_cell.angle_beta   90.00
_cell.angle_gamma   90.00
#
_symmetry.space_group_name_H-M   'P 1'
#
loop_
_entity.id
_entity.type
_entity.pdbx_description
1 polymer ?
#
loop_
_entity_poly.entity_id
_entity_poly.type
_entity_poly.pdbx_seq_one_letter_code
_entity_poly.pdbx_strand_id
1 'polypeptide(L)'
;MKTNAGSSHFALQPLPTATNGQKLLIAAAGLQAHALKAMMRYQVETLSFLKHRCEQNVKMVDDLVAGSEFNDAFDVLSNFLQNATSEYAIEAGKVASISSRLASEIATHVRRQAEATIEDMAASTVA
;
A
#
# COMPACT_ATOMS: atom_id res chain seq x y z
N MET A 1 9.94 -34.14 -64.10
CA MET A 1 9.58 -34.28 -62.68
C MET A 1 9.89 -32.94 -61.99
N LYS A 2 8.88 -32.08 -61.80
CA LYS A 2 8.97 -30.80 -61.09
C LYS A 2 8.00 -30.89 -59.92
N THR A 3 8.51 -31.00 -58.71
CA THR A 3 7.69 -31.00 -57.48
C THR A 3 7.55 -29.57 -56.99
N ASN A 4 6.36 -29.00 -57.19
CA ASN A 4 5.95 -27.70 -56.66
C ASN A 4 5.76 -27.84 -55.14
N ALA A 5 6.70 -27.32 -54.35
CA ALA A 5 6.54 -27.22 -52.90
C ALA A 5 5.59 -26.06 -52.62
N GLY A 6 4.37 -26.40 -52.19
CA GLY A 6 3.35 -25.42 -51.80
C GLY A 6 3.90 -24.43 -50.79
N SER A 7 3.77 -23.15 -51.10
CA SER A 7 4.06 -22.05 -50.20
C SER A 7 3.23 -22.20 -48.94
N SER A 8 3.89 -22.57 -47.84
CA SER A 8 3.29 -22.52 -46.51
C SER A 8 2.87 -21.09 -46.23
N HIS A 9 1.55 -20.86 -46.24
CA HIS A 9 0.91 -19.72 -45.59
C HIS A 9 1.27 -19.78 -44.10
N PHE A 10 2.44 -19.27 -43.73
CA PHE A 10 2.71 -18.86 -42.37
C PHE A 10 1.94 -17.56 -42.16
N ALA A 11 0.62 -17.69 -42.06
CA ALA A 11 -0.22 -16.64 -41.54
C ALA A 11 0.34 -16.32 -40.15
N LEU A 12 0.94 -15.14 -40.01
CA LEU A 12 1.15 -14.48 -38.74
C LEU A 12 -0.23 -14.30 -38.11
N GLN A 13 -0.75 -15.36 -37.50
CA GLN A 13 -1.86 -15.25 -36.58
C GLN A 13 -1.37 -14.32 -35.47
N PRO A 14 -2.09 -13.21 -35.18
CA PRO A 14 -1.76 -12.36 -34.06
C PRO A 14 -1.77 -13.23 -32.81
N LEU A 15 -0.60 -13.44 -32.21
CA LEU A 15 -0.47 -14.24 -31.01
C LEU A 15 -1.28 -13.51 -29.91
N PRO A 16 -2.26 -14.16 -29.25
CA PRO A 16 -3.10 -13.54 -28.22
C PRO A 16 -2.31 -13.04 -26.99
N THR A 17 -1.01 -13.29 -26.95
CA THR A 17 -0.08 -12.85 -25.91
C THR A 17 0.19 -11.34 -25.92
N ALA A 18 0.08 -10.65 -27.05
CA ALA A 18 0.36 -9.21 -27.13
C ALA A 18 -0.68 -8.38 -26.35
N THR A 19 -1.97 -8.70 -26.51
CA THR A 19 -3.08 -8.04 -25.81
C THR A 19 -3.06 -8.35 -24.31
N ASN A 20 -2.72 -9.59 -23.95
CA ASN A 20 -2.63 -10.02 -22.55
C ASN A 20 -1.43 -9.41 -21.82
N GLY A 21 -0.30 -9.22 -22.52
CA GLY A 21 0.89 -8.55 -21.96
C GLY A 21 0.65 -7.07 -21.64
N GLN A 22 -0.10 -6.35 -22.48
CA GLN A 22 -0.43 -4.95 -22.24
C GLN A 22 -1.39 -4.77 -21.06
N LYS A 23 -2.39 -5.65 -20.92
CA LYS A 23 -3.29 -5.69 -19.74
C LYS A 23 -2.52 -5.98 -18.45
N LEU A 24 -1.56 -6.90 -18.47
CA LEU A 24 -0.68 -7.20 -17.33
C LEU A 24 0.18 -6.00 -16.92
N LEU A 25 0.77 -5.28 -17.89
CA LEU A 25 1.59 -4.10 -17.62
C LEU A 25 0.78 -2.94 -17.01
N ILE A 26 -0.43 -2.68 -17.51
CA ILE A 26 -1.32 -1.65 -16.97
C ILE A 26 -1.78 -2.02 -15.55
N ALA A 27 -2.11 -3.29 -15.31
CA ALA A 27 -2.43 -3.81 -13.99
C ALA A 27 -1.27 -3.64 -12.99
N ALA A 28 -0.04 -4.00 -13.41
CA ALA A 28 1.16 -3.83 -12.60
C ALA A 28 1.41 -2.34 -12.29
N ALA A 29 1.23 -1.45 -13.26
CA ALA A 29 1.38 0.00 -13.06
C ALA A 29 0.34 0.55 -12.07
N GLY A 30 -0.92 0.10 -12.14
CA GLY A 30 -1.95 0.47 -11.18
C GLY A 30 -1.61 0.02 -9.76
N LEU A 31 -1.15 -1.23 -9.61
CA LEU A 31 -0.70 -1.78 -8.33
C LEU A 31 0.49 -1.01 -7.75
N GLN A 32 1.48 -0.66 -8.58
CA GLN A 32 2.63 0.15 -8.19
C GLN A 32 2.22 1.55 -7.69
N ALA A 33 1.27 2.20 -8.37
CA ALA A 33 0.77 3.51 -7.95
C ALA A 33 0.06 3.45 -6.58
N HIS A 34 -0.76 2.42 -6.34
CA HIS A 34 -1.41 2.19 -5.05
C HIS A 34 -0.40 1.94 -3.93
N ALA A 35 0.61 1.11 -4.19
CA ALA A 35 1.68 0.83 -3.23
C ALA A 35 2.50 2.09 -2.89
N LEU A 36 2.90 2.87 -3.91
CA LEU A 36 3.62 4.13 -3.70
C LEU A 36 2.79 5.13 -2.89
N LYS A 37 1.50 5.25 -3.19
CA LYS A 37 0.59 6.14 -2.46
C LYS A 37 0.42 5.72 -0.99
N ALA A 38 0.30 4.42 -0.73
CA ALA A 38 0.23 3.88 0.63
C ALA A 38 1.54 4.12 1.39
N MET A 39 2.69 3.93 0.73
CA MET A 39 4.01 4.23 1.29
C MET A 39 4.13 5.71 1.66
N MET A 40 3.73 6.62 0.78
CA MET A 40 3.78 8.06 1.08
C MET A 40 2.88 8.43 2.26
N ARG A 41 1.68 7.84 2.37
CA ARG A 41 0.80 8.03 3.53
C ARG A 41 1.43 7.51 4.83
N TYR A 42 2.04 6.33 4.77
CA TYR A 42 2.75 5.76 5.91
C TYR A 42 3.91 6.66 6.37
N GLN A 43 4.69 7.20 5.42
CA GLN A 43 5.79 8.12 5.72
C GLN A 43 5.29 9.42 6.35
N VAL A 44 4.23 10.02 5.79
CA VAL A 44 3.64 11.25 6.35
C VAL A 44 3.18 11.02 7.78
N GLU A 45 2.47 9.92 8.04
CA GLU A 45 1.95 9.62 9.36
C GLU A 45 3.10 9.37 10.36
N THR A 46 4.08 8.55 10.00
CA THR A 46 5.25 8.24 10.83
C THR A 46 6.03 9.51 11.21
N LEU A 47 6.23 10.41 10.25
CA LEU A 47 6.94 11.68 10.49
C LEU A 47 6.12 12.64 11.36
N SER A 48 4.81 12.70 11.16
CA SER A 48 3.91 13.50 11.99
C SER A 48 3.92 13.01 13.44
N PHE A 49 3.86 11.70 13.64
CA PHE A 49 3.95 11.09 14.96
C PHE A 49 5.30 11.35 15.62
N LEU A 50 6.41 11.21 14.88
CA LEU A 50 7.75 11.47 15.40
C LEU A 50 7.89 12.92 15.87
N LYS A 51 7.41 13.89 15.08
CA LYS A 51 7.39 15.31 15.46
C LYS A 51 6.64 15.50 16.78
N HIS A 52 5.40 15.00 16.86
CA HIS A 52 4.58 15.09 18.07
C HIS A 52 5.30 14.51 19.29
N ARG A 53 5.93 13.35 19.13
CA ARG A 53 6.66 12.68 20.22
C ARG A 53 7.86 13.50 20.69
N CYS A 54 8.58 14.15 19.79
CA CYS A 54 9.66 15.09 20.12
C CYS A 54 9.12 16.31 20.89
N GLU A 55 7.99 16.87 20.49
CA GLU A 55 7.35 17.98 21.20
C GLU A 55 6.94 17.57 22.63
N GLN A 56 6.39 16.36 22.81
CA GLN A 56 6.10 15.83 24.15
C GLN A 56 7.37 15.59 25.00
N ASN A 57 8.48 15.18 24.38
CA ASN A 57 9.76 15.01 25.09
C ASN A 57 10.28 16.36 25.62
N VAL A 58 10.23 17.42 24.80
CA VAL A 58 10.62 18.76 25.22
C VAL A 58 9.77 19.21 26.39
N LYS A 59 8.44 19.07 26.26
CA LYS A 59 7.51 19.42 27.34
C LYS A 59 7.80 18.69 28.64
N MET A 60 8.07 17.38 28.58
CA MET A 60 8.41 16.61 29.79
C MET A 60 9.67 17.15 30.47
N VAL A 61 10.70 17.52 29.70
CA VAL A 61 11.93 18.10 30.26
C VAL A 61 11.64 19.46 30.91
N ASP A 62 10.85 20.31 30.25
CA ASP A 62 10.44 21.62 30.80
C ASP A 62 9.66 21.46 32.11
N ASP A 63 8.70 20.52 32.14
CA ASP A 63 7.89 20.22 33.32
C ASP A 63 8.75 19.66 34.48
N LEU A 64 9.76 18.82 34.17
CA LEU A 64 10.72 18.29 35.15
C LEU A 64 11.64 19.37 35.72
N VAL A 65 12.08 20.33 34.90
CA VAL A 65 12.95 21.43 35.35
C VAL A 65 12.16 22.45 36.19
N ALA A 66 10.86 22.62 35.92
CA ALA A 66 10.01 23.53 36.67
C ALA A 66 9.61 22.99 38.07
N GLY A 67 9.58 21.66 38.25
CA GLY A 67 9.24 21.03 39.53
C GLY A 67 10.38 21.09 40.56
N SER A 68 10.06 21.43 41.81
CA SER A 68 11.04 21.47 42.91
C SER A 68 11.06 20.21 43.78
N GLU A 69 10.01 19.37 43.72
CA GLU A 69 9.89 18.17 44.54
C GLU A 69 9.97 16.88 43.73
N PHE A 70 10.47 15.81 44.37
CA PHE A 70 10.57 14.49 43.74
C PHE A 70 9.21 13.91 43.34
N ASN A 71 8.16 14.20 44.12
CA ASN A 71 6.82 13.69 43.83
C ASN A 71 6.26 14.32 42.54
N ASP A 72 6.51 15.61 42.32
CA ASP A 72 6.17 16.31 41.08
C ASP A 72 6.86 15.66 39.87
N ALA A 73 8.14 15.29 40.02
CA ALA A 73 8.89 14.63 38.96
C ALA A 73 8.34 13.22 38.62
N PHE A 74 7.92 12.47 39.63
CA PHE A 74 7.31 11.15 39.44
C PHE A 74 5.94 11.24 38.74
N ASP A 75 5.11 12.22 39.12
CA ASP A 75 3.82 12.47 38.48
C ASP A 75 3.99 12.91 37.02
N VAL A 76 4.94 13.80 36.73
CA VAL A 76 5.28 14.20 35.36
C VAL A 76 5.70 12.98 34.53
N LEU A 77 6.60 12.14 35.05
CA LEU A 77 7.09 10.97 34.33
C LEU A 77 5.99 9.91 34.10
N SER A 78 5.18 9.64 35.12
CA SER A 78 4.12 8.64 35.03
C SER A 78 3.01 9.06 34.07
N ASN A 79 2.62 10.33 34.06
CA ASN A 79 1.66 10.89 33.10
C ASN A 79 2.21 10.84 31.67
N PHE A 80 3.47 11.22 31.49
CA PHE A 80 4.14 11.15 30.20
C PHE A 80 4.17 9.72 29.66
N LEU A 81 4.49 8.73 30.49
CA LEU A 81 4.57 7.33 30.06
C LEU A 81 3.20 6.76 29.69
N GLN A 82 2.16 7.10 30.46
CA GLN A 82 0.77 6.72 30.16
C GLN A 82 0.31 7.32 28.83
N ASN A 83 0.54 8.61 28.61
CA ASN A 83 0.21 9.28 27.35
C ASN A 83 0.98 8.66 26.19
N ALA A 84 2.29 8.47 26.33
CA ALA A 84 3.11 7.87 25.27
C ALA A 84 2.59 6.47 24.89
N THR A 85 2.22 5.66 25.87
CA THR A 85 1.69 4.31 25.61
C THR A 85 0.38 4.37 24.80
N SER A 86 -0.54 5.26 25.19
CA SER A 86 -1.79 5.47 24.45
C SER A 86 -1.54 5.97 23.02
N GLU A 87 -0.64 6.94 22.86
CA GLU A 87 -0.28 7.52 21.57
C GLU A 87 0.34 6.48 20.63
N TYR A 88 1.25 5.63 21.11
CA TYR A 88 1.82 4.54 20.31
C TYR A 88 0.75 3.52 19.88
N ALA A 89 -0.22 3.20 20.74
CA ALA A 89 -1.31 2.30 20.39
C ALA A 89 -2.21 2.90 19.30
N ILE A 90 -2.55 4.18 19.41
CA ILE A 90 -3.30 4.92 18.40
C ILE A 90 -2.54 4.93 17.07
N GLU A 91 -1.24 5.21 17.11
CA GLU A 91 -0.41 5.29 15.92
C GLU A 91 -0.29 3.93 15.21
N ALA A 92 -0.09 2.85 15.97
CA ALA A 92 -0.13 1.49 15.43
C ALA A 92 -1.47 1.19 14.73
N GLY A 93 -2.59 1.69 15.29
CA GLY A 93 -3.91 1.60 14.66
C GLY A 93 -4.01 2.33 13.32
N LYS A 94 -3.40 3.50 13.19
CA LYS A 94 -3.35 4.24 11.91
C LYS A 94 -2.51 3.51 10.87
N VAL A 95 -1.35 2.99 11.27
CA VAL A 95 -0.50 2.16 10.39
C VAL A 95 -1.28 0.93 9.89
N ALA A 96 -1.98 0.24 10.79
CA ALA A 96 -2.84 -0.89 10.42
C ALA A 96 -3.98 -0.48 9.47
N SER A 97 -4.54 0.72 9.63
CA SER A 97 -5.55 1.25 8.71
C SER A 97 -4.98 1.50 7.31
N ILE A 98 -3.77 2.06 7.21
CA ILE A 98 -3.10 2.29 5.91
C ILE A 98 -2.84 0.96 5.21
N SER A 99 -2.36 -0.06 5.93
CA SER A 99 -2.08 -1.38 5.36
C SER A 99 -3.36 -2.11 4.96
N SER A 100 -4.40 -2.07 5.79
CA SER A 100 -5.72 -2.64 5.47
C SER A 100 -6.30 -2.01 4.20
N ARG A 101 -6.20 -0.68 4.07
CA ARG A 101 -6.64 0.03 2.87
C ARG A 101 -5.86 -0.39 1.63
N LEU A 102 -4.55 -0.52 1.73
CA LEU A 102 -3.73 -1.02 0.62
C LEU A 102 -4.17 -2.43 0.22
N ALA A 103 -4.31 -3.35 1.17
CA ALA A 103 -4.76 -4.71 0.90
C ALA A 103 -6.15 -4.76 0.22
N SER A 104 -7.08 -3.90 0.65
CA SER A 104 -8.41 -3.77 0.04
C SER A 104 -8.36 -3.25 -1.40
N GLU A 105 -7.51 -2.25 -1.67
CA GLU A 105 -7.27 -1.72 -3.02
C GLU A 105 -6.70 -2.81 -3.94
N ILE A 106 -5.74 -3.62 -3.45
CA ILE A 106 -5.17 -4.77 -4.17
C ILE A 106 -6.24 -5.83 -4.46
N ALA A 107 -7.00 -6.25 -3.45
CA ALA A 107 -8.03 -7.28 -3.60
C ALA A 107 -9.12 -6.87 -4.60
N THR A 108 -9.52 -5.59 -4.57
CA THR A 108 -10.47 -5.03 -5.54
C THR A 108 -9.91 -5.05 -6.96
N HIS A 109 -8.62 -4.72 -7.11
CA HIS A 109 -7.97 -4.74 -8.42
C HIS A 109 -7.86 -6.16 -9.00
N VAL A 110 -7.49 -7.15 -8.18
CA VAL A 110 -7.44 -8.57 -8.58
C VAL A 110 -8.83 -9.08 -8.97
N ARG A 111 -9.86 -8.77 -8.18
CA ARG A 111 -11.25 -9.18 -8.48
C ARG A 111 -11.70 -8.66 -9.86
N ARG A 112 -11.44 -7.39 -10.16
CA ARG A 112 -11.79 -6.79 -11.46
C ARG A 112 -11.06 -7.45 -12.63
N GLN A 113 -9.79 -7.82 -12.45
CA GLN A 113 -9.05 -8.54 -13.50
C GLN A 113 -9.61 -9.94 -13.74
N ALA A 114 -10.01 -10.66 -12.69
CA ALA A 114 -10.62 -11.97 -12.80
C ALA A 114 -11.97 -11.89 -13.53
N GLU A 115 -12.83 -10.93 -13.17
CA GLU A 115 -14.11 -10.66 -13.85
C GLU A 115 -13.92 -10.37 -15.34
N ALA A 116 -13.00 -9.47 -15.69
CA ALA A 116 -12.72 -9.12 -17.09
C ALA A 116 -12.17 -10.31 -17.90
N THR A 117 -11.40 -11.21 -17.27
CA THR A 117 -10.88 -12.41 -17.94
C THR A 117 -12.00 -13.42 -18.23
N ILE A 118 -12.94 -13.59 -17.29
CA ILE A 118 -14.11 -14.47 -17.48
C ILE A 118 -14.99 -13.93 -18.62
N GLU A 119 -15.23 -12.62 -18.65
CA GLU A 119 -16.01 -11.97 -19.71
C GLU A 119 -15.37 -12.13 -21.10
N ASP A 120 -14.05 -11.92 -21.21
CA ASP A 120 -13.30 -12.13 -22.46
C ASP A 120 -13.39 -13.59 -22.95
N MET A 121 -13.28 -14.58 -22.04
CA MET A 121 -13.39 -16.01 -22.39
C MET A 121 -14.80 -16.36 -22.88
N ALA A 122 -15.83 -15.83 -22.22
CA ALA A 122 -17.21 -16.04 -22.64
C ALA A 122 -17.47 -15.44 -24.03
N ALA A 123 -17.02 -14.21 -24.28
CA ALA A 123 -17.15 -13.56 -25.58
C ALA A 123 -16.43 -14.33 -26.71
N SER A 124 -15.24 -14.88 -26.43
CA SER A 124 -14.49 -15.69 -27.40
C SER A 124 -15.10 -17.05 -27.71
N THR A 125 -16.03 -17.56 -26.88
CA THR A 125 -16.66 -18.88 -27.09
C THR A 125 -17.94 -18.79 -27.92
N VAL A 126 -18.49 -17.58 -28.11
CA VAL A 126 -19.73 -17.33 -28.85
C VAL A 126 -19.48 -16.91 -30.31
N ALA A 127 -18.22 -16.57 -30.67
CA ALA A 127 -17.79 -16.20 -32.02
C ALA A 127 -17.24 -17.42 -32.80
#